data_AF-A0A953E0D9-F1
#
_entry.id   AF-A0A953E0D9-F1
#
_cell.length_a   1.000
_cell.length_b   1.000
_cell.length_c   1.000
_cell.angle_alpha   90.00
_cell.angle_beta   90.00
_cell.angle_gamma   90.00
#
_symmetry.space_group_name_H-M   'P 1'
#
loop_
_entity.id
_entity.type
_entity.pdbx_description
1 polymer ?
#
loop_
_entity_poly.entity_id
_entity_poly.type
_entity_poly.pdbx_seq_one_letter_code
_entity_poly.pdbx_strand_id
1 'polypeptide(L)'
;LADVTAPMTNALHALIVGLSLVAWSFGTWIIPALLLTGWWRHIRAAIPLRYDVSYWSIVFPLGMYSVASDRIGVVAHVEVIRWIGYHATWIALATWAVTLGGLCARMGQLLLRR
;
A
#
# COMPACT_ATOMS: atom_id res chain seq x y z
N LEU A 1 6.77 -35.71 21.40
CA LEU A 1 6.15 -34.36 21.42
C LEU A 1 6.40 -33.52 20.15
N ALA A 2 7.43 -33.82 19.32
CA ALA A 2 7.72 -33.04 18.11
C ALA A 2 6.87 -33.38 16.85
N ASP A 3 6.12 -34.48 16.87
CA ASP A 3 5.46 -35.03 15.67
C ASP A 3 4.02 -34.53 15.47
N VAL A 4 3.33 -34.13 16.55
CA VAL A 4 1.94 -33.63 16.50
C VAL A 4 1.88 -32.13 16.16
N THR A 5 2.94 -31.37 16.47
CA THR A 5 3.02 -29.94 16.15
C THR A 5 3.22 -29.71 14.65
N ALA A 6 3.97 -30.58 13.97
CA ALA A 6 4.23 -30.48 12.53
C ALA A 6 2.94 -30.38 11.67
N PRO A 7 1.93 -31.27 11.81
CA PRO A 7 0.69 -31.16 11.04
C PRO A 7 -0.16 -29.94 11.41
N MET A 8 -0.24 -29.58 12.69
CA MET A 8 -1.00 -28.39 13.12
C MET A 8 -0.37 -27.09 12.60
N THR A 9 0.97 -26.96 12.69
CA THR A 9 1.71 -25.81 12.17
C THR A 9 1.55 -25.70 10.65
N ASN A 10 1.61 -26.81 9.92
CA ASN A 10 1.39 -26.82 8.47
C ASN A 10 -0.03 -26.37 8.09
N ALA A 11 -1.05 -26.83 8.83
CA ALA A 11 -2.43 -26.41 8.61
C ALA A 11 -2.64 -24.91 8.87
N LEU A 12 -2.09 -24.39 9.98
CA LEU A 12 -2.13 -22.96 10.29
C LEU A 12 -1.39 -22.12 9.25
N HIS A 13 -0.21 -22.58 8.80
CA HIS A 13 0.54 -21.90 7.75
C HIS A 13 -0.28 -21.78 6.47
N ALA A 14 -0.86 -22.89 6.00
CA ALA A 14 -1.73 -22.90 4.82
C ALA A 14 -2.94 -21.97 4.97
N LEU A 15 -3.58 -21.97 6.14
CA LEU A 15 -4.71 -21.08 6.44
C LEU A 15 -4.30 -19.60 6.39
N ILE A 16 -3.20 -19.23 7.05
CA ILE A 16 -2.71 -17.84 7.12
C ILE A 16 -2.34 -17.35 5.72
N VAL A 17 -1.63 -18.16 4.92
CA VAL A 17 -1.28 -17.82 3.54
C VAL A 17 -2.54 -17.64 2.69
N GLY A 18 -3.51 -18.56 2.79
CA GLY A 18 -4.78 -18.47 2.08
C GLY A 18 -5.57 -17.20 2.43
N LEU A 19 -5.73 -16.90 3.72
CA LEU A 19 -6.41 -15.69 4.18
C LEU A 19 -5.68 -14.41 3.74
N SER A 20 -4.34 -14.43 3.77
CA SER A 20 -3.52 -13.31 3.30
C SER A 20 -3.71 -13.05 1.81
N LEU A 21 -3.79 -14.10 0.98
CA LEU A 21 -4.07 -14.01 -0.44
C LEU A 21 -5.47 -13.46 -0.73
N VAL A 22 -6.49 -13.87 0.04
CA VAL A 22 -7.85 -13.34 -0.09
C VAL A 22 -7.88 -11.84 0.26
N ALA A 23 -7.26 -11.45 1.38
CA ALA A 23 -7.17 -10.05 1.79
C ALA A 23 -6.39 -9.20 0.76
N TRP A 24 -5.28 -9.73 0.23
CA TRP A 24 -4.50 -9.10 -0.83
C TRP A 24 -5.30 -8.93 -2.13
N SER A 25 -6.07 -9.95 -2.51
CA SER A 25 -6.91 -9.90 -3.71
C SER A 25 -7.98 -8.81 -3.59
N PHE A 26 -8.61 -8.71 -2.42
CA PHE A 26 -9.56 -7.64 -2.12
C PHE A 26 -8.89 -6.26 -2.17
N GLY A 27 -7.72 -6.10 -1.57
CA GLY A 27 -6.94 -4.86 -1.64
C GLY A 27 -6.58 -4.46 -3.08
N THR A 28 -6.15 -5.43 -3.89
CA THR A 28 -5.81 -5.23 -5.30
C THR A 28 -7.03 -4.78 -6.12
N TRP A 29 -8.22 -5.31 -5.80
CA TRP A 29 -9.46 -4.94 -6.48
C TRP A 29 -9.92 -3.51 -6.19
N ILE A 30 -9.56 -2.95 -5.03
CA ILE A 30 -9.88 -1.56 -4.68
C ILE A 30 -9.01 -0.56 -5.46
N ILE A 31 -7.78 -0.94 -5.84
CA ILE A 31 -6.82 -0.05 -6.51
C ILE A 31 -7.40 0.57 -7.80
N PRO A 32 -8.01 -0.17 -8.74
CA PRO A 32 -8.68 0.42 -9.90
C PRO A 32 -9.71 1.50 -9.56
N ALA A 33 -10.52 1.29 -8.53
CA ALA A 33 -11.52 2.25 -8.08
C ALA A 33 -10.86 3.53 -7.52
N LEU A 34 -9.78 3.38 -6.74
CA LEU A 34 -8.98 4.50 -6.24
C LEU A 34 -8.28 5.27 -7.36
N LEU A 35 -7.73 4.57 -8.35
CA LEU A 35 -7.09 5.19 -9.51
C LEU A 35 -8.10 5.99 -10.33
N LEU A 36 -9.29 5.44 -10.56
CA LEU A 36 -10.35 6.12 -11.32
C LEU A 36 -10.83 7.40 -10.61
N THR A 37 -11.07 7.31 -9.30
CA THR A 37 -11.51 8.46 -8.48
C THR A 37 -10.41 9.51 -8.36
N GLY A 38 -9.15 9.11 -8.15
CA GLY A 38 -8.00 10.00 -8.12
C GLY A 38 -7.77 10.71 -9.46
N TRP A 39 -7.84 9.96 -10.56
CA TRP A 39 -7.72 10.49 -11.92
C TRP A 39 -8.82 11.52 -12.21
N TRP A 40 -10.09 11.18 -11.93
CA TRP A 40 -11.20 12.11 -12.12
C TRP A 40 -11.02 13.39 -11.31
N ARG A 41 -10.67 13.27 -10.02
CA ARG A 41 -10.54 14.41 -9.11
C ARG A 41 -9.45 15.39 -9.51
N HIS A 42 -8.31 14.90 -9.98
CA HIS A 42 -7.14 15.74 -10.25
C HIS A 42 -7.04 16.18 -11.71
N ILE A 43 -7.50 15.37 -12.66
CA ILE A 43 -7.36 15.66 -14.10
C ILE A 43 -8.64 16.23 -14.70
N ARG A 44 -9.81 15.67 -14.38
CA ARG A 44 -11.09 16.17 -14.92
C ARG A 44 -11.67 17.32 -14.10
N ALA A 45 -11.59 17.25 -12.77
CA ALA A 45 -12.15 18.26 -11.88
C ALA A 45 -11.16 19.38 -11.51
N ALA A 46 -9.90 19.29 -11.95
CA ALA A 46 -8.85 20.30 -11.76
C ALA A 46 -8.74 20.83 -10.32
N ILE A 47 -8.98 19.98 -9.32
CA ILE A 47 -8.94 20.39 -7.92
C ILE A 47 -7.47 20.65 -7.56
N PRO A 48 -7.10 21.86 -7.08
CA PRO A 48 -5.72 22.18 -6.79
C PRO A 48 -5.17 21.25 -5.70
N LEU A 49 -3.96 20.71 -5.93
CA LEU A 49 -3.23 19.90 -4.94
C LEU A 49 -2.82 20.78 -3.74
N ARG A 50 -3.74 21.02 -2.82
CA ARG A 50 -3.44 21.55 -1.50
C ARG A 50 -3.14 20.39 -0.57
N TYR A 51 -2.03 20.47 0.16
CA TYR A 51 -1.66 19.45 1.12
C TYR A 51 -2.70 19.36 2.24
N ASP A 52 -3.27 18.16 2.39
CA ASP A 52 -4.16 17.78 3.48
C ASP A 52 -3.56 16.60 4.24
N VAL A 53 -3.67 16.61 5.57
CA VAL A 53 -3.14 15.55 6.42
C VAL A 53 -3.81 14.20 6.11
N SER A 54 -5.05 14.20 5.61
CA SER A 54 -5.77 13.01 5.16
C SER A 54 -5.06 12.24 4.04
N TYR A 55 -4.13 12.85 3.29
CA TYR A 55 -3.35 12.10 2.31
C TYR A 55 -2.47 11.02 2.93
N TRP A 56 -2.04 11.17 4.19
CA TRP A 56 -1.30 10.13 4.90
C TRP A 56 -2.10 8.85 5.07
N SER A 57 -3.43 8.94 5.20
CA SER A 57 -4.32 7.78 5.27
C SER A 57 -4.38 6.98 3.97
N ILE A 58 -3.90 7.52 2.85
CA ILE A 58 -3.81 6.83 1.55
C ILE A 58 -2.40 6.29 1.33
N VAL A 59 -1.38 7.12 1.60
CA VAL A 59 0.02 6.76 1.36
C VAL A 59 0.47 5.60 2.27
N PHE A 60 0.01 5.57 3.51
CA PHE A 60 0.39 4.53 4.45
C PHE A 60 -0.11 3.13 4.02
N PRO A 61 -1.41 2.91 3.73
CA PRO A 61 -1.89 1.64 3.19
C PRO A 61 -1.24 1.26 1.86
N LEU A 62 -0.90 2.23 1.01
CA LEU A 62 -0.20 1.96 -0.26
C LEU A 62 1.20 1.36 -0.02
N GLY A 63 1.95 1.91 0.93
CA GLY A 63 3.23 1.32 1.36
C GLY A 63 3.05 -0.07 1.96
N MET A 64 2.05 -0.25 2.81
CA MET A 64 1.74 -1.56 3.39
C MET A 64 1.33 -2.60 2.35
N TYR A 65 0.57 -2.21 1.32
CA TYR A 65 0.20 -3.08 0.21
C TYR A 65 1.42 -3.57 -0.56
N SER A 66 2.40 -2.69 -0.82
CA SER A 66 3.65 -3.07 -1.47
C SER A 66 4.42 -4.12 -0.66
N VAL A 67 4.62 -3.88 0.65
CA VAL A 67 5.32 -4.80 1.54
C VAL A 67 4.56 -6.13 1.65
N ALA A 68 3.23 -6.08 1.80
CA ALA A 68 2.39 -7.27 1.86
C ALA A 68 2.51 -8.12 0.59
N SER A 69 2.49 -7.48 -0.59
CA SER A 69 2.64 -8.17 -1.88
C SER A 69 4.00 -8.86 -1.99
N ASP A 70 5.09 -8.19 -1.62
CA ASP A 70 6.43 -8.79 -1.63
C ASP A 70 6.49 -10.02 -0.69
N ARG A 71 6.03 -9.86 0.56
CA ARG A 71 6.07 -10.94 1.57
C ARG A 71 5.18 -12.12 1.22
N ILE A 72 3.95 -11.86 0.77
CA ILE A 72 3.03 -12.92 0.32
C ILE A 72 3.60 -13.62 -0.91
N GLY A 73 4.18 -12.89 -1.87
CA GLY A 73 4.82 -13.48 -3.04
C GLY A 73 5.95 -14.45 -2.69
N VAL A 74 6.78 -14.09 -1.69
CA VAL A 74 7.85 -14.97 -1.17
C VAL A 74 7.27 -16.21 -0.48
N VAL A 75 6.32 -16.03 0.46
CA VAL A 75 5.78 -17.14 1.27
C VAL A 75 4.89 -18.08 0.46
N ALA A 76 4.10 -17.54 -0.46
CA ALA A 76 3.21 -18.32 -1.33
C ALA A 76 3.94 -18.86 -2.58
N HIS A 77 5.22 -18.52 -2.77
CA HIS A 77 6.00 -18.86 -3.97
C HIS A 77 5.34 -18.40 -5.30
N VAL A 78 4.69 -17.22 -5.28
CA VAL A 78 4.04 -16.63 -6.46
C VAL A 78 4.82 -15.39 -6.89
N GLU A 79 5.70 -15.58 -7.88
CA GLU A 79 6.60 -14.52 -8.37
C GLU A 79 5.85 -13.29 -8.90
N VAL A 80 4.67 -13.48 -9.50
CA VAL A 80 3.83 -12.38 -10.00
C VAL A 80 3.43 -11.41 -8.88
N ILE A 81 3.06 -11.93 -7.70
CA ILE A 81 2.65 -11.09 -6.56
C ILE A 81 3.86 -10.33 -6.02
N ARG A 82 5.04 -10.96 -6.00
CA ARG A 82 6.30 -10.31 -5.63
C ARG A 82 6.66 -9.18 -6.59
N TRP A 83 6.51 -9.43 -7.89
CA TRP A 83 6.73 -8.42 -8.95
C TRP A 83 5.80 -7.21 -8.78
N ILE A 84 4.52 -7.43 -8.46
CA ILE A 84 3.58 -6.35 -8.12
C ILE A 84 4.08 -5.56 -6.91
N GLY A 85 4.52 -6.25 -5.86
CA GLY A 85 5.07 -5.64 -4.64
C GLY A 85 6.24 -4.70 -4.94
N TYR A 86 7.19 -5.14 -5.76
CA TYR A 86 8.35 -4.35 -6.18
C TYR A 86 7.95 -3.05 -6.89
N HIS A 87 7.04 -3.12 -7.87
CA HIS A 87 6.58 -1.93 -8.60
C HIS A 87 5.77 -1.01 -7.70
N ALA A 88 4.91 -1.59 -6.85
CA ALA A 88 4.16 -0.85 -5.85
C ALA A 88 5.08 -0.14 -4.84
N THR A 89 6.29 -0.64 -4.56
CA THR A 89 7.25 0.03 -3.66
C THR A 89 7.67 1.37 -4.25
N TRP A 90 8.03 1.40 -5.53
CA TRP A 90 8.43 2.64 -6.19
C TRP A 90 7.30 3.65 -6.28
N ILE A 91 6.08 3.18 -6.57
CA ILE A 91 4.88 4.04 -6.57
C ILE A 91 4.61 4.60 -5.17
N ALA A 92 4.72 3.76 -4.13
CA ALA A 92 4.54 4.16 -2.74
C ALA A 92 5.58 5.21 -2.34
N LEU A 93 6.86 4.97 -2.65
CA LEU A 93 7.97 5.90 -2.37
C LEU A 93 7.77 7.26 -3.05
N ALA A 94 7.39 7.27 -4.33
CA ALA A 94 7.11 8.51 -5.05
C ALA A 94 5.96 9.28 -4.39
N THR A 95 4.87 8.58 -4.05
CA THR A 95 3.72 9.19 -3.38
C THR A 95 4.10 9.73 -1.99
N TRP A 96 4.91 9.00 -1.23
CA TRP A 96 5.44 9.39 0.07
C TRP A 96 6.26 10.67 -0.02
N ALA A 97 7.18 10.75 -0.99
CA ALA A 97 8.01 11.92 -1.22
C ALA A 97 7.17 13.16 -1.56
N VAL A 98 6.13 13.00 -2.41
CA VAL A 98 5.21 14.11 -2.75
C VAL A 98 4.44 14.58 -1.52
N THR A 99 3.87 13.67 -0.72
CA THR A 99 3.12 14.06 0.49
C THR A 99 4.00 14.71 1.54
N LEU A 100 5.22 14.19 1.73
CA LEU A 100 6.19 14.76 2.65
C LEU A 100 6.63 16.15 2.19
N GLY A 101 6.93 16.32 0.90
CA GLY A 101 7.24 17.63 0.31
C GLY A 101 6.11 18.65 0.52
N GLY A 102 4.86 18.22 0.35
CA GLY A 102 3.68 19.04 0.65
C GLY A 102 3.57 19.46 2.12
N LEU A 103 3.89 18.55 3.05
CA LEU A 103 3.94 18.84 4.49
C LEU A 103 5.03 19.86 4.80
N CYS A 104 6.26 19.64 4.33
CA CYS A 104 7.40 20.53 4.54
C CYS A 104 7.13 21.93 3.96
N ALA A 105 6.57 22.02 2.75
CA ALA A 105 6.19 23.28 2.14
C ALA A 105 5.15 24.03 2.99
N ARG A 106 4.11 23.33 3.48
CA ARG A 106 3.09 23.93 4.35
C ARG A 106 3.68 24.40 5.67
N MET A 107 4.57 23.62 6.28
CA MET A 107 5.27 24.01 7.51
C MET A 107 6.16 25.24 7.29
N GLY A 108 6.94 25.28 6.21
CA GLY A 108 7.77 26.43 5.86
C GLY A 108 6.95 27.70 5.64
N GLN A 109 5.80 27.59 4.96
CA GLN A 109 4.88 28.72 4.77
C GLN A 109 4.29 29.24 6.09
N LEU A 110 4.04 28.36 7.07
CA LEU A 110 3.54 28.77 8.39
C LEU A 110 4.63 29.47 9.22
N LEU A 111 5.88 29.02 9.10
CA LEU A 111 7.01 29.63 9.79
C LEU A 111 7.39 30.99 9.21
N LEU A 112 7.36 31.15 7.88
CA LEU A 112 7.67 32.41 7.18
C LEU A 112 6.56 33.47 7.28
N ARG A 113 5.38 33.09 7.78
CA ARG A 113 4.25 34.01 8.05
C ARG A 113 4.21 34.52 9.50
N ARG A 114 5.17 34.10 10.33
CA ARG A 114 5.45 34.68 11.65
C ARG A 114 6.64 35.62 11.54
#